data_AF-A0A7X6PAT3-F1
#
_entry.id   AF-A0A7X6PAT3-F1
#
_cell.length_a   1.000
_cell.length_b   1.000
_cell.length_c   1.000
_cell.angle_alpha   90.00
_cell.angle_beta   90.00
_cell.angle_gamma   90.00
#
_symmetry.space_group_name_H-M   'P 1'
#
loop_
_entity.id
_entity.type
_entity.pdbx_description
1 polymer ?
#
loop_
_entity_poly.entity_id
_entity_poly.type
_entity_poly.pdbx_seq_one_letter_code
_entity_poly.pdbx_strand_id
1 'polypeptide(L)'
;MKRFIWLLFLVPFALMAEQYTLDELIDYGLKNSLTIQSSGLTYESIRSNLTSAKLNLLPEISLDLGVRNDFYHPETRKASDLSSSAGFSISKSLSLNDPYWYNYKYAQLDEKRGALDLQSKISSYAYNVFTAYLDVLSSQKQLLSLNKNLEIQTRVWEQTKILNQLGKNTSFDVKESEIAVMNSRISIMQLENTIATKRRELFGLVNMKDEGYDLADLEPDKELTIPDFSPETSYAIKTLQNELSRTQLSLKQNKT
;
A
#
# COMPACT_ATOMS: atom_id res chain seq x y z
N MET A 1 -30.94 -42.64 13.73
CA MET A 1 -31.22 -41.69 12.64
C MET A 1 -31.35 -40.22 13.07
N LYS A 2 -30.79 -39.80 14.23
CA LYS A 2 -30.85 -38.39 14.70
C LYS A 2 -29.54 -37.59 14.53
N ARG A 3 -28.45 -38.24 14.07
CA ARG A 3 -27.13 -37.61 13.86
C ARG A 3 -26.88 -37.11 12.43
N PHE A 4 -27.67 -37.57 11.46
CA PHE A 4 -27.57 -37.12 10.05
C PHE A 4 -28.31 -35.79 9.77
N ILE A 5 -29.24 -35.39 10.64
CA ILE A 5 -30.01 -34.15 10.50
C ILE A 5 -29.16 -32.91 10.79
N TRP A 6 -28.13 -33.01 11.64
CA TRP A 6 -27.20 -31.92 11.91
C TRP A 6 -26.22 -31.64 10.75
N LEU A 7 -25.92 -32.64 9.92
CA LEU A 7 -25.06 -32.50 8.74
C LEU A 7 -25.81 -31.84 7.57
N LEU A 8 -27.14 -31.94 7.52
CA LEU A 8 -27.97 -31.30 6.49
C LEU A 8 -28.17 -29.79 6.72
N PHE A 9 -27.95 -29.30 7.95
CA PHE A 9 -28.13 -27.88 8.31
C PHE A 9 -26.86 -27.04 8.13
N LEU A 10 -25.71 -27.67 7.86
CA LEU A 10 -24.41 -27.00 7.67
C LEU A 10 -24.07 -26.77 6.18
N VAL A 11 -24.76 -27.49 5.27
CA VAL A 11 -24.59 -27.34 3.82
C VAL A 11 -25.10 -26.00 3.25
N PRO A 12 -26.19 -25.37 3.74
CA PRO A 12 -26.63 -24.09 3.16
C PRO A 12 -25.75 -22.89 3.56
N PHE A 13 -24.88 -23.03 4.57
CA PHE A 13 -23.93 -21.96 4.93
C PHE A 13 -22.68 -21.95 4.02
N ALA A 14 -22.31 -23.11 3.46
CA ALA A 14 -21.17 -23.25 2.54
C ALA A 14 -21.49 -22.87 1.08
N LEU A 15 -22.72 -22.46 0.79
CA LEU A 15 -23.18 -22.03 -0.54
C LEU A 15 -23.32 -20.51 -0.67
N MET A 16 -22.88 -19.74 0.34
CA MET A 16 -22.65 -18.31 0.14
C MET A 16 -21.48 -18.19 -0.84
N ALA A 17 -21.76 -17.67 -2.04
CA ALA A 17 -20.73 -17.33 -3.00
C ALA A 17 -19.76 -16.37 -2.30
N GLU A 18 -18.54 -16.82 -2.06
CA GLU A 18 -17.47 -15.98 -1.53
C GLU A 18 -17.31 -14.83 -2.53
N GLN A 19 -17.36 -13.58 -2.07
CA GLN A 19 -17.19 -12.38 -2.89
C GLN A 19 -16.03 -11.59 -2.31
N TYR A 20 -15.19 -11.04 -3.20
CA TYR A 20 -14.13 -10.14 -2.77
C TYR A 20 -14.70 -8.77 -2.43
N THR A 21 -14.42 -8.30 -1.23
CA THR A 21 -14.79 -6.95 -0.82
C THR A 21 -13.61 -5.99 -0.99
N LEU A 22 -13.90 -4.72 -1.20
CA LEU A 22 -12.88 -3.67 -1.30
C LEU A 22 -12.00 -3.63 -0.04
N ASP A 23 -12.63 -3.66 1.14
CA ASP A 23 -11.93 -3.56 2.43
C ASP A 23 -10.98 -4.74 2.65
N GLU A 24 -11.41 -5.95 2.29
CA GLU A 24 -10.58 -7.15 2.34
C GLU A 24 -9.36 -7.03 1.43
N LEU A 25 -9.54 -6.58 0.18
CA LEU A 25 -8.45 -6.40 -0.77
C LEU A 25 -7.47 -5.30 -0.31
N ILE A 26 -7.97 -4.21 0.26
CA ILE A 26 -7.12 -3.15 0.83
C ILE A 26 -6.33 -3.67 2.03
N ASP A 27 -6.99 -4.32 3.00
CA ASP A 27 -6.33 -4.82 4.21
C ASP A 27 -5.30 -5.91 3.88
N TYR A 28 -5.66 -6.85 3.02
CA TYR A 28 -4.74 -7.88 2.54
C TYR A 28 -3.56 -7.26 1.78
N GLY A 29 -3.84 -6.32 0.87
CA GLY A 29 -2.82 -5.62 0.10
C GLY A 29 -1.86 -4.81 0.97
N LEU A 30 -2.37 -4.06 1.95
CA LEU A 30 -1.54 -3.28 2.88
C LEU A 30 -0.61 -4.16 3.72
N LYS A 31 -1.08 -5.33 4.17
CA LYS A 31 -0.27 -6.30 4.93
C LYS A 31 0.83 -6.94 4.08
N ASN A 32 0.55 -7.21 2.81
CA ASN A 32 1.45 -7.96 1.93
C ASN A 32 2.30 -7.08 0.99
N SER A 33 2.01 -5.78 0.89
CA SER A 33 2.71 -4.87 0.00
C SER A 33 4.16 -4.62 0.43
N LEU A 34 5.12 -4.99 -0.44
CA LEU A 34 6.54 -4.73 -0.23
C LEU A 34 6.86 -3.23 -0.14
N THR A 35 6.11 -2.40 -0.88
CA THR A 35 6.27 -0.94 -0.86
C THR A 35 5.89 -0.37 0.51
N ILE A 36 4.81 -0.86 1.11
CA ILE A 36 4.37 -0.43 2.44
C ILE A 36 5.33 -0.95 3.51
N GLN A 37 5.74 -2.22 3.44
CA GLN A 37 6.72 -2.79 4.36
C GLN A 37 8.05 -2.02 4.33
N SER A 38 8.59 -1.73 3.15
CA SER A 38 9.81 -0.94 2.98
C SER A 38 9.68 0.48 3.56
N SER A 39 8.51 1.10 3.37
CA SER A 39 8.22 2.42 3.95
C SER A 39 8.10 2.37 5.47
N GLY A 40 7.52 1.30 6.02
CA GLY A 40 7.49 1.04 7.46
C GLY A 40 8.89 0.85 8.05
N LEU A 41 9.75 0.06 7.41
CA LEU A 41 11.14 -0.11 7.82
C LEU A 41 11.94 1.21 7.76
N THR A 42 11.68 2.02 6.74
CA THR A 42 12.27 3.37 6.64
C THR A 42 11.84 4.24 7.81
N TYR A 43 10.56 4.22 8.18
CA TYR A 43 10.07 4.95 9.34
C TYR A 43 10.66 4.45 10.67
N GLU A 44 10.79 3.12 10.85
CA GLU A 44 11.45 2.55 12.03
C GLU A 44 12.94 2.93 12.12
N SER A 45 13.65 3.00 10.98
CA SER A 45 15.02 3.53 10.93
C SER A 45 15.09 4.99 11.39
N ILE A 46 14.13 5.83 10.96
CA ILE A 46 14.03 7.21 11.41
C ILE A 46 13.76 7.29 12.93
N ARG A 47 12.89 6.45 13.47
CA ARG A 47 12.62 6.37 14.92
C ARG A 47 13.85 5.92 15.72
N SER A 48 14.60 4.96 15.19
CA SER A 48 15.88 4.53 15.77
C SER A 48 16.88 5.69 15.81
N ASN A 49 17.00 6.46 14.72
CA ASN A 49 17.86 7.65 14.68
C ASN A 49 17.45 8.72 15.70
N LEU A 50 16.14 8.95 15.90
CA LEU A 50 15.65 9.83 16.96
C LEU A 50 16.02 9.32 18.35
N THR A 51 15.94 8.01 18.57
CA THR A 51 16.33 7.38 19.83
C THR A 51 17.83 7.57 20.09
N SER A 52 18.67 7.28 19.09
CA SER A 52 20.11 7.52 19.16
C SER A 52 20.44 8.99 19.40
N ALA A 53 19.78 9.91 18.70
CA ALA A 53 19.98 11.35 18.90
C ALA A 53 19.57 11.80 20.32
N LYS A 54 18.54 11.19 20.91
CA LYS A 54 18.16 11.42 22.30
C LYS A 54 19.20 10.84 23.28
N LEU A 55 19.76 9.66 23.02
CA LEU A 55 20.80 9.06 23.85
C LEU A 55 22.09 9.87 23.82
N ASN A 56 22.44 10.45 22.68
CA ASN A 56 23.61 11.34 22.55
C ASN A 56 23.47 12.64 23.37
N LEU A 57 22.30 12.95 23.93
CA LEU A 57 22.14 14.04 24.90
C LEU A 57 22.54 13.63 26.33
N LEU A 58 22.75 12.34 26.58
CA LEU A 58 23.21 11.82 27.86
C LEU A 58 24.75 11.92 27.95
N PRO A 59 25.32 11.94 29.17
CA PRO A 59 26.77 11.82 29.34
C PRO A 59 27.30 10.51 28.75
N GLU A 60 28.47 10.57 28.13
CA GLU A 60 29.22 9.39 27.70
C GLU A 60 29.87 8.74 28.91
N ILE A 61 29.70 7.42 29.04
CA ILE A 61 30.26 6.61 30.11
C ILE A 61 31.19 5.59 29.46
N SER A 62 32.48 5.67 29.77
CA SER A 62 33.50 4.78 29.22
C SER A 62 34.19 4.01 30.34
N LEU A 63 34.32 2.70 30.15
CA LEU A 63 35.06 1.79 31.03
C LEU A 63 36.21 1.20 30.22
N ASP A 64 37.42 1.54 30.61
CA ASP A 64 38.64 1.12 29.96
C ASP A 64 39.33 0.06 30.82
N LEU A 65 39.42 -1.16 30.31
CA LEU A 65 40.16 -2.26 30.94
C LEU A 65 41.34 -2.60 30.05
N GLY A 66 42.56 -2.46 30.57
CA GLY A 66 43.77 -2.69 29.79
C GLY A 66 44.75 -3.57 30.56
N VAL A 67 45.19 -4.66 29.92
CA VAL A 67 46.33 -5.45 30.39
C VAL A 67 47.50 -5.14 29.47
N ARG A 68 48.60 -4.64 30.05
CA ARG A 68 49.83 -4.33 29.33
C ARG A 68 50.92 -5.24 29.88
N ASN A 69 51.56 -5.99 28.99
CA ASN A 69 52.74 -6.77 29.32
C ASN A 69 53.94 -6.16 28.60
N ASP A 70 54.88 -5.61 29.37
CA ASP A 70 56.12 -5.08 28.83
C ASP A 70 57.22 -6.14 28.91
N PHE A 71 57.83 -6.42 27.76
CA PHE A 71 58.88 -7.44 27.60
C PHE A 71 60.26 -6.81 27.38
N TYR A 72 60.38 -5.48 27.30
CA TYR A 72 61.63 -4.81 26.99
C TYR A 72 62.04 -3.84 28.10
N HIS A 73 63.07 -4.23 28.86
CA HIS A 73 63.69 -3.39 29.87
C HIS A 73 65.16 -3.17 29.52
N PRO A 74 65.57 -1.94 29.12
CA PRO A 74 66.95 -1.67 28.73
C PRO A 74 67.95 -1.78 29.90
N GLU A 75 67.48 -1.65 31.14
CA GLU A 75 68.31 -1.55 32.36
C GLU A 75 68.27 -2.82 33.25
N THR A 76 67.25 -3.68 33.12
CA THR A 76 67.04 -4.85 34.01
C THR A 76 66.84 -6.14 33.20
N ARG A 77 67.81 -7.06 33.27
CA ARG A 77 67.65 -8.42 32.70
C ARG A 77 66.76 -9.25 33.62
N LYS A 78 65.49 -9.48 33.23
CA LYS A 78 64.62 -10.65 33.52
C LYS A 78 63.28 -10.45 34.27
N ALA A 79 62.61 -9.30 34.21
CA ALA A 79 61.21 -9.24 34.69
C ALA A 79 60.28 -8.78 33.56
N SER A 80 59.29 -9.61 33.19
CA SER A 80 58.15 -9.17 32.40
C SER A 80 57.24 -8.35 33.31
N ASP A 81 56.98 -7.08 32.95
CA ASP A 81 56.10 -6.22 33.74
C ASP A 81 54.67 -6.37 33.23
N LEU A 82 53.96 -7.32 33.82
CA LEU A 82 52.53 -7.48 33.62
C LEU A 82 51.79 -6.48 34.51
N SER A 83 51.19 -5.47 33.87
CA SER A 83 50.35 -4.48 34.53
C SER A 83 48.91 -4.60 34.03
N SER A 84 47.97 -4.43 34.95
CA SER A 84 46.54 -4.34 34.64
C SER A 84 46.04 -2.98 35.10
N SER A 85 45.20 -2.36 34.29
CA SER A 85 44.61 -1.06 34.55
C SER A 85 43.10 -1.12 34.30
N ALA A 86 42.36 -0.45 35.16
CA ALA A 86 40.94 -0.22 35.01
C ALA A 86 40.70 1.28 35.21
N GLY A 87 40.14 1.93 34.20
CA GLY A 87 39.77 3.33 34.22
C GLY A 87 38.28 3.47 33.94
N PHE A 88 37.62 4.39 34.62
CA PHE A 88 36.22 4.74 34.37
C PHE A 88 36.14 6.24 34.18
N SER A 89 35.45 6.68 33.13
CA SER A 89 35.23 8.10 32.85
C SER A 89 33.77 8.36 32.52
N ILE A 90 33.24 9.48 33.04
CA ILE A 90 31.95 10.03 32.64
C ILE A 90 32.23 11.44 32.13
N SER A 91 31.83 11.73 30.90
CA SER A 91 32.02 13.06 30.32
C SER A 91 30.78 13.56 29.61
N LYS A 92 30.53 14.86 29.70
CA LYS A 92 29.52 15.56 28.90
C LYS A 92 30.05 16.93 28.54
N SER A 93 30.13 17.21 27.24
CA SER A 93 30.44 18.54 26.74
C SER A 93 29.17 19.39 26.68
N LEU A 94 29.21 20.62 27.16
CA LEU A 94 28.11 21.58 27.08
C LEU A 94 28.56 22.77 26.23
N SER A 95 27.82 23.06 25.17
CA SER A 95 28.04 24.22 24.29
C SER A 95 26.73 24.99 24.09
N LEU A 96 26.82 26.31 23.90
CA LEU A 96 25.68 27.15 23.53
C LEU A 96 25.13 26.78 22.14
N ASN A 97 26.00 26.31 21.24
CA ASN A 97 25.65 25.77 19.93
C ASN A 97 25.98 24.27 19.89
N ASP A 98 25.35 23.49 20.76
CA ASP A 98 25.60 22.05 20.89
C ASP A 98 25.07 21.26 19.67
N PRO A 99 25.96 20.62 18.87
CA PRO A 99 25.56 19.81 17.73
C PRO A 99 24.59 18.67 18.10
N TYR A 100 24.72 18.09 19.30
CA TYR A 100 23.85 16.99 19.74
C TYR A 100 22.41 17.46 19.97
N TRP A 101 22.23 18.67 20.52
CA TRP A 101 20.90 19.27 20.68
C TRP A 101 20.22 19.54 19.35
N TYR A 102 20.93 20.13 18.39
CA TYR A 102 20.39 20.39 17.06
C TYR A 102 20.10 19.09 16.31
N ASN A 103 20.98 18.09 16.41
CA ASN A 103 20.75 16.76 15.84
C ASN A 103 19.47 16.11 16.40
N TYR A 104 19.24 16.18 17.70
CA TYR A 104 17.99 15.73 18.31
C TYR A 104 16.76 16.46 17.75
N LYS A 105 16.85 17.79 17.58
CA LYS A 105 15.76 18.59 17.02
C LYS A 105 15.49 18.27 15.54
N TYR A 106 16.53 18.03 14.75
CA TYR A 106 16.36 17.55 13.37
C TYR A 106 15.71 16.17 13.36
N ALA A 107 16.18 15.23 14.18
CA ALA A 107 15.62 13.89 14.24
C ALA A 107 14.14 13.87 14.65
N GLN A 108 13.69 14.82 15.50
CA GLN A 108 12.26 14.99 15.82
C GLN A 108 11.44 15.43 14.60
N LEU A 109 11.96 16.37 13.82
CA LEU A 109 11.28 16.85 12.61
C LEU A 109 11.27 15.76 11.53
N ASP A 110 12.38 15.05 11.38
CA ASP A 110 12.52 13.94 10.44
C ASP A 110 11.59 12.77 10.81
N GLU A 111 11.38 12.47 12.09
CA GLU A 111 10.38 11.49 12.56
C GLU A 111 8.96 11.90 12.18
N LYS A 112 8.57 13.15 12.46
CA LYS A 112 7.24 13.66 12.07
C LYS A 112 7.05 13.63 10.56
N ARG A 113 8.09 13.94 9.78
CA ARG A 113 8.06 13.83 8.31
C ARG A 113 7.92 12.38 7.86
N GLY A 114 8.70 11.46 8.44
CA GLY A 114 8.65 10.04 8.15
C GLY A 114 7.27 9.42 8.40
N ALA A 115 6.61 9.82 9.49
CA ALA A 115 5.24 9.40 9.79
C ALA A 115 4.24 9.87 8.72
N LEU A 116 4.35 11.13 8.28
CA LEU A 116 3.51 11.68 7.21
C LEU A 116 3.75 10.99 5.86
N ASP A 117 5.01 10.70 5.52
CA ASP A 117 5.37 9.97 4.31
C ASP A 117 4.77 8.56 4.30
N LEU A 118 4.91 7.82 5.41
CA LEU A 118 4.31 6.49 5.57
C LEU A 118 2.79 6.53 5.39
N GLN A 119 2.11 7.46 6.07
CA GLN A 119 0.66 7.59 5.98
C GLN A 119 0.21 8.00 4.56
N SER A 120 0.96 8.89 3.90
CA SER A 120 0.69 9.28 2.52
C SER A 120 0.81 8.07 1.59
N LYS A 121 1.85 7.25 1.75
CA LYS A 121 2.05 6.04 0.93
C LYS A 121 0.95 4.99 1.16
N ILE A 122 0.52 4.77 2.40
CA ILE A 122 -0.62 3.90 2.74
C ILE A 122 -1.89 4.42 2.03
N SER A 123 -2.16 5.72 2.13
CA SER A 123 -3.34 6.33 1.53
C SER A 123 -3.33 6.23 -0.01
N SER A 124 -2.18 6.51 -0.64
CA SER A 124 -2.00 6.36 -2.08
C SER A 124 -2.14 4.91 -2.53
N TYR A 125 -1.62 3.95 -1.75
CA TYR A 125 -1.77 2.53 -2.05
C TYR A 125 -3.25 2.10 -1.99
N ALA A 126 -3.96 2.46 -0.92
CA ALA A 126 -5.39 2.18 -0.80
C ALA A 126 -6.21 2.80 -1.93
N TYR A 127 -5.88 4.03 -2.34
CA TYR A 127 -6.52 4.70 -3.48
C TYR A 127 -6.27 3.96 -4.81
N ASN A 128 -5.06 3.44 -5.02
CA ASN A 128 -4.75 2.66 -6.23
C ASN A 128 -5.53 1.34 -6.26
N VAL A 129 -5.64 0.65 -5.12
CA VAL A 129 -6.46 -0.58 -4.99
C VAL A 129 -7.93 -0.26 -5.26
N PHE A 130 -8.45 0.82 -4.66
CA PHE A 130 -9.82 1.28 -4.89
C PHE A 130 -10.10 1.59 -6.37
N THR A 131 -9.20 2.29 -7.03
CA THR A 131 -9.35 2.63 -8.46
C THR A 131 -9.35 1.36 -9.32
N ALA A 132 -8.40 0.45 -9.09
CA ALA A 132 -8.34 -0.82 -9.82
C ALA A 132 -9.60 -1.69 -9.58
N TYR A 133 -10.13 -1.68 -8.35
CA TYR A 133 -11.37 -2.37 -8.00
C TYR A 133 -12.57 -1.80 -8.76
N LEU A 134 -12.71 -0.46 -8.79
CA LEU A 134 -13.74 0.22 -9.56
C LEU A 134 -13.62 -0.03 -11.06
N ASP A 135 -12.40 -0.09 -11.59
CA ASP A 135 -12.17 -0.36 -13.00
C ASP A 135 -12.66 -1.75 -13.43
N VAL A 136 -12.51 -2.75 -12.56
CA VAL A 136 -13.06 -4.10 -12.77
C VAL A 136 -14.58 -4.06 -12.72
N LEU A 137 -15.17 -3.52 -11.64
CA LEU A 137 -16.62 -3.43 -11.48
C LEU A 137 -17.30 -2.68 -12.63
N SER A 138 -16.71 -1.56 -13.06
CA SER A 138 -17.21 -0.76 -14.17
C SER A 138 -17.22 -1.55 -15.48
N SER A 139 -16.12 -2.28 -15.77
CA SER A 139 -16.07 -3.14 -16.96
C SER A 139 -17.03 -4.33 -16.89
N GLN A 140 -17.27 -4.90 -15.71
CA GLN A 140 -18.31 -5.93 -15.53
C GLN A 140 -19.72 -5.37 -15.78
N LYS A 141 -20.02 -4.15 -15.31
CA LYS A 141 -21.29 -3.47 -15.62
C LYS A 141 -21.44 -3.18 -17.10
N GLN A 142 -20.36 -2.78 -17.77
CA GLN A 142 -20.33 -2.61 -19.22
C GLN A 142 -20.62 -3.93 -19.95
N LEU A 143 -20.10 -5.06 -19.45
CA LEU A 143 -20.36 -6.39 -20.02
C LEU A 143 -21.84 -6.76 -19.93
N LEU A 144 -22.51 -6.45 -18.81
CA LEU A 144 -23.96 -6.64 -18.69
C LEU A 144 -24.74 -5.82 -19.73
N SER A 145 -24.29 -4.61 -20.03
CA SER A 145 -24.89 -3.77 -21.08
C SER A 145 -24.69 -4.35 -22.48
N LEU A 146 -23.48 -4.81 -22.80
CA LEU A 146 -23.18 -5.45 -24.09
C LEU A 146 -23.95 -6.75 -24.30
N ASN A 147 -24.11 -7.56 -23.24
CA ASN A 147 -24.92 -8.79 -23.30
C ASN A 147 -26.40 -8.49 -23.62
N LYS A 148 -26.98 -7.45 -23.00
CA LYS A 148 -28.34 -6.99 -23.34
C LYS A 148 -28.42 -6.50 -24.79
N ASN A 149 -27.39 -5.80 -25.28
CA ASN A 149 -27.36 -5.36 -26.67
C ASN A 149 -27.26 -6.54 -27.65
N LEU A 150 -26.46 -7.56 -27.34
CA LEU A 150 -26.40 -8.80 -28.12
C LEU A 150 -27.76 -9.49 -28.19
N GLU A 151 -28.50 -9.55 -27.08
CA GLU A 151 -29.85 -10.11 -27.06
C GLU A 151 -30.77 -9.36 -28.04
N ILE A 152 -30.78 -8.01 -27.97
CA ILE A 152 -31.58 -7.17 -28.86
C ILE A 152 -31.22 -7.42 -30.33
N GLN A 153 -29.93 -7.41 -30.67
CA GLN A 153 -29.49 -7.63 -32.05
C GLN A 153 -29.83 -9.04 -32.55
N THR A 154 -29.76 -10.04 -31.68
CA THR A 154 -30.16 -11.42 -32.01
C THR A 154 -31.64 -11.47 -32.36
N ARG A 155 -32.50 -10.77 -31.62
CA ARG A 155 -33.94 -10.65 -31.94
C ARG A 155 -34.19 -9.95 -33.27
N VAL A 156 -33.44 -8.89 -33.58
CA VAL A 156 -33.55 -8.18 -34.87
C VAL A 156 -33.16 -9.09 -36.02
N TRP A 157 -32.07 -9.86 -35.88
CA TRP A 157 -31.66 -10.84 -36.89
C TRP A 157 -32.72 -11.95 -37.08
N GLU A 158 -33.27 -12.49 -36.00
CA GLU A 158 -34.36 -13.48 -36.04
C GLU A 158 -35.58 -12.94 -36.79
N GLN A 159 -36.02 -11.71 -36.46
CA GLN A 159 -37.13 -11.05 -37.14
C GLN A 159 -36.84 -10.82 -38.63
N THR A 160 -35.63 -10.35 -38.97
CA THR A 160 -35.20 -10.09 -40.35
C THR A 160 -35.21 -11.37 -41.17
N LYS A 161 -34.79 -12.50 -40.58
CA LYS A 161 -34.85 -13.82 -41.20
C LYS A 161 -36.29 -14.24 -41.51
N ILE A 162 -37.22 -14.04 -40.57
CA ILE A 162 -38.65 -14.33 -40.77
C ILE A 162 -39.23 -13.44 -41.87
N LEU A 163 -38.92 -12.15 -41.89
CA LEU A 163 -39.42 -11.23 -42.91
C LEU A 163 -38.91 -11.58 -44.31
N ASN A 164 -37.65 -12.02 -44.45
CA ASN A 164 -37.12 -12.52 -45.71
C ASN A 164 -37.87 -13.79 -46.18
N GLN A 165 -38.16 -14.73 -45.28
CA GLN A 165 -38.98 -15.92 -45.61
C GLN A 165 -40.39 -15.55 -46.10
N LEU A 166 -40.93 -14.44 -45.62
CA LEU A 166 -42.22 -13.89 -46.07
C LEU A 166 -42.10 -12.99 -47.32
N GLY A 167 -40.90 -12.86 -47.91
CA GLY A 167 -40.63 -12.03 -49.08
C GLY A 167 -40.64 -10.52 -48.81
N LYS A 168 -40.62 -10.10 -47.54
CA LYS A 168 -40.68 -8.69 -47.12
C LYS A 168 -39.31 -8.03 -46.95
N ASN A 169 -38.26 -8.81 -46.75
CA ASN A 169 -36.86 -8.36 -46.69
C ASN A 169 -36.00 -9.14 -47.69
N THR A 170 -34.78 -8.66 -47.92
CA THR A 170 -33.80 -9.31 -48.79
C THR A 170 -32.84 -10.21 -48.02
N SER A 171 -32.17 -11.13 -48.71
CA SER A 171 -31.06 -11.89 -48.13
C SER A 171 -29.86 -11.03 -47.74
N PHE A 172 -29.73 -9.82 -48.31
CA PHE A 172 -28.72 -8.86 -47.90
C PHE A 172 -29.01 -8.33 -46.49
N ASP A 173 -30.26 -7.94 -46.21
CA ASP A 173 -30.68 -7.45 -44.89
C ASP A 173 -30.46 -8.50 -43.78
N VAL A 174 -30.69 -9.79 -44.10
CA VAL A 174 -30.38 -10.89 -43.17
C VAL A 174 -28.88 -10.97 -42.87
N LYS A 175 -28.03 -10.83 -43.89
CA LYS A 175 -26.57 -10.84 -43.69
C LYS A 175 -26.08 -9.62 -42.92
N GLU A 176 -26.66 -8.44 -43.17
CA GLU A 176 -26.31 -7.21 -42.45
C GLU A 176 -26.64 -7.34 -40.96
N SER A 177 -27.83 -7.82 -40.61
CA SER A 177 -28.22 -8.08 -39.22
C SER A 177 -27.40 -9.21 -38.57
N GLU A 178 -26.98 -10.22 -39.34
CA GLU A 178 -26.05 -11.26 -38.87
C GLU A 178 -24.68 -10.68 -38.51
N ILE A 179 -24.15 -9.79 -39.37
CA ILE A 179 -22.88 -9.07 -39.13
C ILE A 179 -22.97 -8.23 -37.85
N ALA A 180 -24.11 -7.57 -37.59
CA ALA A 180 -24.31 -6.83 -36.34
C ALA A 180 -24.17 -7.75 -35.11
N VAL A 181 -24.85 -8.91 -35.10
CA VAL A 181 -24.73 -9.92 -34.03
C VAL A 181 -23.29 -10.39 -33.87
N MET A 182 -22.58 -10.65 -34.97
CA MET A 182 -21.17 -11.05 -34.94
C MET A 182 -20.29 -9.96 -34.31
N ASN A 183 -20.48 -8.69 -34.68
CA ASN A 183 -19.74 -7.57 -34.11
C ASN A 183 -19.97 -7.44 -32.60
N SER A 184 -21.21 -7.62 -32.13
CA SER A 184 -21.50 -7.59 -30.68
C SER A 184 -20.79 -8.71 -29.92
N ARG A 185 -20.73 -9.92 -30.48
CA ARG A 185 -19.98 -11.03 -29.88
C ARG A 185 -18.49 -10.73 -29.81
N ILE A 186 -17.92 -10.11 -30.86
CA ILE A 186 -16.52 -9.67 -30.86
C ILE A 186 -16.28 -8.63 -29.76
N SER A 187 -17.15 -7.64 -29.62
CA SER A 187 -17.04 -6.62 -28.55
C SER A 187 -17.13 -7.22 -27.15
N ILE A 188 -18.01 -8.21 -26.94
CA ILE A 188 -18.09 -8.95 -25.67
C ILE A 188 -16.78 -9.67 -25.38
N MET A 189 -16.25 -10.43 -26.34
CA MET A 189 -14.98 -11.16 -26.17
C MET A 189 -13.80 -10.22 -25.87
N GLN A 190 -13.75 -9.06 -26.52
CA GLN A 190 -12.74 -8.03 -26.24
C GLN A 190 -12.86 -7.47 -24.83
N LEU A 191 -14.09 -7.22 -24.36
CA LEU A 191 -14.34 -6.72 -23.01
C LEU A 191 -14.05 -7.78 -21.94
N GLU A 192 -14.36 -9.05 -22.18
CA GLU A 192 -14.00 -10.16 -21.28
C GLU A 192 -12.49 -10.26 -21.09
N ASN A 193 -11.70 -10.16 -22.17
CA ASN A 193 -10.25 -10.10 -22.08
C ASN A 193 -9.74 -8.87 -21.31
N THR A 194 -10.42 -7.73 -21.47
CA THR A 194 -10.13 -6.51 -20.72
C THR A 194 -10.40 -6.70 -19.23
N ILE A 195 -11.55 -7.30 -18.87
CA ILE A 195 -11.89 -7.63 -17.48
C ILE A 195 -10.84 -8.58 -16.88
N ALA A 196 -10.47 -9.64 -17.60
CA ALA A 196 -9.45 -10.58 -17.14
C ALA A 196 -8.09 -9.90 -16.91
N THR A 197 -7.75 -8.89 -17.72
CA THR A 197 -6.52 -8.11 -17.55
C THR A 197 -6.59 -7.20 -16.34
N LYS A 198 -7.68 -6.43 -16.20
CA LYS A 198 -7.91 -5.55 -15.04
C LYS A 198 -7.95 -6.33 -13.73
N ARG A 199 -8.54 -7.53 -13.72
CA ARG A 199 -8.50 -8.43 -12.56
C ARG A 199 -7.06 -8.81 -12.23
N ARG A 200 -6.28 -9.30 -13.20
CA ARG A 200 -4.87 -9.63 -12.96
C ARG A 200 -4.07 -8.44 -12.41
N GLU A 201 -4.35 -7.21 -12.87
CA GLU A 201 -3.74 -5.99 -12.34
C GLU A 201 -4.14 -5.73 -10.89
N LEU A 202 -5.44 -5.82 -10.55
CA LEU A 202 -5.93 -5.67 -9.18
C LEU A 202 -5.31 -6.71 -8.22
N PHE A 203 -5.38 -7.99 -8.57
CA PHE A 203 -4.86 -9.08 -7.74
C PHE A 203 -3.32 -9.06 -7.66
N GLY A 204 -2.65 -8.62 -8.73
CA GLY A 204 -1.21 -8.34 -8.72
C GLY A 204 -0.84 -7.21 -7.78
N LEU A 205 -1.63 -6.13 -7.73
CA LEU A 205 -1.40 -4.98 -6.85
C LEU A 205 -1.52 -5.37 -5.36
N VAL A 206 -2.49 -6.21 -5.01
CA VAL A 206 -2.69 -6.69 -3.63
C VAL A 206 -1.86 -7.93 -3.29
N ASN A 207 -1.09 -8.45 -4.26
CA ASN A 207 -0.29 -9.67 -4.14
C ASN A 207 -1.13 -10.88 -3.63
N MET A 208 -2.34 -11.02 -4.16
CA MET A 208 -3.28 -12.09 -3.83
C MET A 208 -3.57 -12.92 -5.07
N LYS A 209 -3.81 -14.23 -4.89
CA LYS A 209 -4.25 -15.07 -6.00
C LYS A 209 -5.74 -14.82 -6.26
N ASP A 210 -6.10 -14.71 -7.54
CA ASP A 210 -7.50 -14.64 -7.95
C ASP A 210 -8.10 -16.05 -8.03
N GLU A 211 -8.96 -16.40 -7.08
CA GLU A 211 -9.74 -17.65 -7.09
C GLU A 211 -10.99 -17.60 -8.00
N GLY A 212 -11.22 -16.47 -8.69
CA GLY A 212 -12.31 -16.33 -9.66
C GLY A 212 -13.66 -15.90 -9.07
N TYR A 213 -13.70 -15.54 -7.79
CA TYR A 213 -14.91 -15.00 -7.15
C TYR A 213 -15.32 -13.62 -7.69
N ASP A 214 -16.61 -13.32 -7.56
CA ASP A 214 -17.15 -12.01 -7.93
C ASP A 214 -16.70 -10.93 -6.95
N LEU A 215 -16.58 -9.70 -7.46
CA LEU A 215 -16.33 -8.53 -6.62
C LEU A 215 -17.68 -8.04 -6.07
N ALA A 216 -17.73 -7.71 -4.80
CA ALA A 216 -18.90 -7.11 -4.18
C ALA A 216 -19.20 -5.74 -4.80
N ASP A 217 -20.46 -5.47 -5.15
CA ASP A 217 -20.87 -4.16 -5.64
C ASP A 217 -20.69 -3.10 -4.54
N LEU A 218 -20.27 -1.90 -4.94
CA LEU A 218 -20.20 -0.76 -4.02
C LEU A 218 -21.54 -0.05 -4.00
N GLU A 219 -22.21 -0.07 -2.85
CA GLU A 219 -23.34 0.81 -2.61
C GLU A 219 -22.83 2.19 -2.15
N PRO A 220 -23.31 3.30 -2.74
CA PRO A 220 -22.97 4.62 -2.23
C PRO A 220 -23.52 4.74 -0.82
N ASP A 221 -22.61 4.89 0.15
CA ASP A 221 -22.98 5.17 1.53
C ASP A 221 -23.73 6.50 1.59
N LYS A 222 -25.02 6.42 1.90
CA LYS A 222 -25.93 7.57 1.96
C LYS A 222 -25.66 8.46 3.16
N GLU A 223 -24.94 7.96 4.15
CA GLU A 223 -24.60 8.67 5.39
C GLU A 223 -23.16 9.22 5.38
N LEU A 224 -22.39 8.98 4.31
CA LEU A 224 -21.01 9.43 4.21
C LEU A 224 -20.94 10.97 4.19
N THR A 225 -20.59 11.54 5.33
CA THR A 225 -20.23 12.96 5.41
C THR A 225 -18.84 13.15 4.84
N ILE A 226 -18.73 13.80 3.68
CA ILE A 226 -17.43 14.21 3.15
C ILE A 226 -16.82 15.21 4.15
N PRO A 227 -15.67 14.90 4.76
CA PRO A 227 -15.03 15.82 5.68
C PRO A 227 -14.67 17.12 4.96
N ASP A 228 -14.79 18.25 5.67
CA ASP A 228 -14.50 19.56 5.09
C ASP A 228 -13.05 19.61 4.58
N PHE A 229 -12.87 20.00 3.31
CA PHE A 229 -11.56 20.03 2.68
C PHE A 229 -10.83 21.30 3.09
N SER A 230 -10.01 21.19 4.15
CA SER A 230 -9.04 22.23 4.49
C SER A 230 -7.67 21.88 3.90
N PRO A 231 -7.02 22.78 3.14
CA PRO A 231 -5.67 22.56 2.61
C PRO A 231 -4.66 22.14 3.69
N GLU A 232 -4.84 22.63 4.92
CA GLU A 232 -3.96 22.34 6.07
C GLU A 232 -3.99 20.87 6.51
N THR A 233 -5.06 20.15 6.17
CA THR A 233 -5.20 18.73 6.54
C THR A 233 -4.41 17.80 5.62
N SER A 234 -4.05 18.28 4.42
CA SER A 234 -3.30 17.53 3.41
C SER A 234 -1.90 17.14 3.92
N TYR A 235 -1.49 15.90 3.64
CA TYR A 235 -0.14 15.41 3.95
C TYR A 235 0.95 16.27 3.29
N ALA A 236 0.69 16.84 2.11
CA ALA A 236 1.62 17.71 1.42
C ALA A 236 1.88 19.01 2.20
N ILE A 237 0.83 19.67 2.68
CA ILE A 237 0.95 20.91 3.46
C ILE A 237 1.61 20.64 4.82
N LYS A 238 1.23 19.56 5.51
CA LYS A 238 1.88 19.15 6.76
C LYS A 238 3.37 18.87 6.58
N THR A 239 3.75 18.25 5.46
CA THR A 239 5.15 17.99 5.11
C THR A 239 5.91 19.30 4.85
N LEU A 240 5.34 20.22 4.07
CA LEU A 240 5.94 21.53 3.82
C LEU A 240 6.12 22.35 5.11
N GLN A 241 5.14 22.34 6.00
CA GLN A 241 5.25 23.00 7.32
C GLN A 241 6.40 22.41 8.16
N ASN A 242 6.59 21.09 8.09
CA ASN A 242 7.72 20.42 8.74
C ASN A 242 9.06 20.85 8.12
N GLU A 243 9.17 20.91 6.80
CA GLU A 243 10.37 21.37 6.09
C GLU A 243 10.72 22.84 6.39
N LEU A 244 9.71 23.71 6.50
CA LEU A 244 9.88 25.09 6.95
C LEU A 244 10.45 25.14 8.37
N SER A 245 9.92 24.32 9.29
CA SER A 245 10.41 24.21 10.66
C SER A 245 11.87 23.75 10.70
N ARG A 246 12.24 22.78 9.85
CA ARG A 246 13.61 22.28 9.69
C ARG A 246 14.56 23.35 9.17
N THR A 247 14.10 24.13 8.19
CA THR A 247 14.86 25.25 7.61
C THR A 247 15.09 26.36 8.63
N GLN A 248 14.06 26.74 9.39
CA GLN A 248 14.17 27.72 10.47
C GLN A 248 15.15 27.27 11.56
N LEU A 249 15.16 25.98 11.90
CA LEU A 249 16.11 25.41 12.86
C LEU A 249 17.56 25.54 12.36
N SER A 250 17.80 25.24 11.08
CA SER A 250 19.12 25.42 10.45
C SER A 250 19.58 26.87 10.44
N LEU A 251 18.68 27.81 10.13
CA LEU A 251 18.99 29.24 10.23
C LEU A 251 19.34 29.69 11.65
N LYS A 252 18.74 29.09 12.69
CA LYS A 252 19.09 29.39 14.09
C LYS A 252 20.48 28.85 14.44
N GLN A 253 20.76 27.60 14.08
CA GLN A 253 22.06 26.97 14.34
C GLN A 253 23.23 27.73 13.71
N ASN A 254 23.05 28.24 12.48
CA ASN A 254 24.08 28.99 11.76
C ASN A 254 24.27 30.43 12.27
N LYS A 255 23.37 30.95 13.11
CA LYS A 255 23.44 32.32 13.66
C LYS A 255 24.10 32.39 15.04
N THR A 256 24.29 31.25 15.71
CA THR A 256 24.91 31.10 17.04
C THR A 256 26.32 30.55 16.93
#